data_AF-A0A016S525-F1
#
_entry.id   AF-A0A016S525-F1
#
_cell.length_a   1.000
_cell.length_b   1.000
_cell.length_c   1.000
_cell.angle_alpha   90.00
_cell.angle_beta   90.00
_cell.angle_gamma   90.00
#
_symmetry.space_group_name_H-M   'P 1'
#
loop_
_entity.id
_entity.type
_entity.pdbx_description
1 polymer ?
#
loop_
_entity_poly.entity_id
_entity_poly.type
_entity_poly.pdbx_seq_one_letter_code
_entity_poly.pdbx_strand_id
1 'polypeptide(L)'
;MDSKEQAYQRESYTDEHCGDDSGQTTLPFSRVKTIIATVPDALSPSPDAIFCVAKGAELFIEYLVKNVAKKYGENVDYDEVAEYVQENDELEYLHDFFPRRLTYEVALNHVKSKEEEFL
;
A
#
# COMPACT_ATOMS: atom_id res chain seq x y z
N MET A 1 -30.35 -20.14 35.23
CA MET A 1 -30.66 -18.96 36.05
C MET A 1 -29.61 -18.92 37.12
N ASP A 2 -28.57 -18.09 37.08
CA ASP A 2 -28.30 -16.88 36.30
C ASP A 2 -26.77 -16.74 36.38
N SER A 3 -26.03 -16.63 35.27
CA SER A 3 -25.90 -15.39 34.50
C SER A 3 -25.68 -14.19 35.42
N LYS A 4 -24.41 -13.86 35.69
CA LYS A 4 -23.83 -12.52 35.98
C LYS A 4 -22.78 -12.52 37.09
N GLU A 5 -21.71 -13.31 36.94
CA GLU A 5 -20.41 -12.90 37.50
C GLU A 5 -19.23 -13.57 36.79
N GLN A 6 -19.36 -13.78 35.47
CA GLN A 6 -18.23 -14.09 34.58
C GLN A 6 -17.97 -12.89 33.65
N ALA A 7 -18.15 -11.70 34.20
CA ALA A 7 -17.83 -10.42 33.59
C ALA A 7 -16.63 -9.81 34.32
N TYR A 8 -15.50 -10.52 34.41
CA TYR A 8 -14.24 -9.88 34.84
C TYR A 8 -12.97 -10.69 34.49
N GLN A 9 -12.88 -11.26 33.29
CA GLN A 9 -11.57 -11.59 32.72
C GLN A 9 -11.67 -11.50 31.19
N ARG A 10 -11.73 -10.27 30.69
CA ARG A 10 -11.24 -9.96 29.35
C ARG A 10 -9.95 -9.20 29.61
N GLU A 11 -8.84 -9.93 29.55
CA GLU A 11 -7.50 -9.36 29.63
C GLU A 11 -7.43 -8.20 28.64
N SER A 12 -7.30 -6.99 29.19
CA SER A 12 -6.95 -5.81 28.44
C SER A 12 -5.62 -6.11 27.77
N TYR A 13 -5.63 -6.29 26.46
CA TYR A 13 -4.44 -6.08 25.66
C TYR A 13 -4.09 -4.60 25.82
N THR A 14 -3.26 -4.31 26.82
CA THR A 14 -2.47 -3.10 26.84
C THR A 14 -1.53 -3.25 25.66
N ASP A 15 -1.92 -2.65 24.53
CA ASP A 15 -0.96 -2.28 23.50
C ASP A 15 -0.01 -1.27 24.14
N GLU A 16 1.03 -1.78 24.80
CA GLU A 16 2.17 -0.99 25.24
C GLU A 16 3.06 -0.74 24.03
N HIS A 17 2.59 0.11 23.14
CA HIS A 17 3.46 0.96 22.33
C HIS A 17 3.15 2.43 22.62
N CYS A 18 3.45 2.86 23.85
CA CYS A 18 3.74 4.27 24.11
C CYS A 18 5.14 4.59 23.58
N GLY A 19 5.29 4.50 22.25
CA GLY A 19 6.37 5.16 21.55
C GLY A 19 5.87 6.55 21.22
N ASP A 20 6.44 7.57 21.84
CA ASP A 20 6.38 8.93 21.32
C ASP A 20 7.11 8.95 19.95
N ASP A 21 6.43 8.46 18.90
CA ASP A 21 6.89 8.41 17.51
C ASP A 21 6.62 9.75 16.79
N SER A 22 6.29 10.81 17.56
CA SER A 22 5.80 12.09 17.04
C SER A 22 6.84 12.86 16.22
N GLY A 23 8.08 12.40 16.17
CA GLY A 23 9.18 13.01 15.40
C GLY A 23 10.06 12.06 14.59
N GLN A 24 9.73 10.77 14.47
CA GLN A 24 10.56 9.79 13.74
C GLN A 24 9.80 9.13 12.59
N THR A 25 10.52 8.72 11.54
CA THR A 25 9.96 7.98 10.40
C THR A 25 10.63 6.62 10.30
N THR A 26 9.85 5.59 10.00
CA THR A 26 10.35 4.24 9.70
C THR A 26 11.09 4.23 8.37
N LEU A 27 10.64 5.02 7.39
CA LEU A 27 11.31 5.15 6.11
C LEU A 27 12.60 5.97 6.24
N PRO A 28 13.75 5.47 5.74
CA PRO A 28 15.01 6.18 5.85
C PRO A 28 15.05 7.42 4.94
N PHE A 29 15.31 8.59 5.53
CA PHE A 29 15.35 9.88 4.82
C PHE A 29 16.24 9.90 3.58
N SER A 30 17.38 9.21 3.61
CA SER A 30 18.28 9.13 2.44
C SER A 30 17.61 8.49 1.23
N ARG A 31 16.77 7.47 1.44
CA ARG A 31 16.01 6.80 0.38
C ARG A 31 14.88 7.68 -0.11
N VAL A 32 14.14 8.33 0.79
CA VAL A 32 13.06 9.27 0.43
C VAL A 32 13.61 10.40 -0.43
N LYS A 33 14.71 11.04 -0.02
CA LYS A 33 15.41 12.07 -0.82
C LYS A 33 15.81 11.56 -2.19
N THR A 34 16.40 10.37 -2.26
CA THR A 34 16.86 9.78 -3.53
C THR A 34 15.69 9.53 -4.48
N ILE A 35 14.56 9.04 -3.98
CA ILE A 35 13.35 8.78 -4.77
C ILE A 35 12.75 10.09 -5.27
N ILE A 36 12.62 11.11 -4.42
CA ILE A 36 12.10 12.43 -4.84
C ILE A 36 12.99 13.03 -5.96
N ALA A 37 14.31 12.85 -5.86
CA ALA A 37 15.26 13.34 -6.85
C ALA A 37 15.21 12.61 -8.21
N THR A 38 14.47 11.49 -8.35
CA THR A 38 14.27 10.86 -9.67
C THR A 38 13.24 11.61 -10.51
N VAL A 39 12.46 12.53 -9.92
CA VAL A 39 11.51 13.37 -10.65
C VAL A 39 12.26 14.48 -11.39
N PRO A 40 12.07 14.63 -12.72
CA PRO A 40 12.70 15.69 -13.50
C PRO A 40 12.35 17.07 -12.94
N ASP A 41 13.33 17.98 -12.94
CA ASP A 41 13.18 19.38 -12.49
C ASP A 41 12.66 19.55 -11.05
N ALA A 42 12.80 18.53 -10.20
CA ALA A 42 12.38 18.61 -8.81
C ALA A 42 13.26 19.60 -8.01
N LEU A 43 12.59 20.53 -7.32
CA LEU A 43 13.25 21.38 -6.32
C LEU A 43 13.70 20.54 -5.13
N SER A 44 14.88 20.83 -4.59
CA SER A 44 15.36 20.15 -3.37
C SER A 44 14.44 20.47 -2.18
N PRO A 45 13.74 19.47 -1.60
CA PRO A 45 12.79 19.70 -0.52
C PRO A 45 13.50 20.05 0.79
N SER A 46 12.82 20.82 1.65
CA SER A 46 13.29 21.08 3.02
C SER A 46 13.26 19.79 3.86
N PRO A 47 14.04 19.71 4.96
CA PRO A 47 14.00 18.56 5.88
C PRO A 47 12.59 18.23 6.37
N ASP A 48 11.79 19.24 6.71
CA ASP A 48 10.40 19.06 7.17
C ASP A 48 9.50 18.51 6.06
N ALA A 49 9.70 18.96 4.81
CA ALA A 49 8.95 18.42 3.67
C ALA A 49 9.27 16.93 3.44
N ILE A 50 10.55 16.53 3.59
CA ILE A 50 10.96 15.13 3.49
C ILE A 50 10.32 14.29 4.61
N PHE A 51 10.27 14.82 5.84
CA PHE A 51 9.58 14.17 6.96
C PHE A 51 8.10 13.95 6.64
N CYS A 52 7.41 14.98 6.15
CA CYS A 52 6.00 14.88 5.78
C CYS A 52 5.76 13.86 4.66
N VAL A 53 6.60 13.83 3.63
CA VAL A 53 6.49 12.82 2.56
C VAL A 53 6.72 11.42 3.11
N ALA A 54 7.72 11.23 3.97
CA ALA A 54 8.01 9.95 4.59
C ALA A 54 6.83 9.45 5.45
N LYS A 55 6.30 10.29 6.34
CA LYS A 55 5.10 9.97 7.13
C LYS A 55 3.87 9.71 6.25
N GLY A 56 3.68 10.53 5.21
CA GLY A 56 2.59 10.35 4.26
C GLY A 56 2.66 9.00 3.54
N ALA A 57 3.85 8.57 3.12
CA ALA A 57 4.06 7.28 2.49
C ALA A 57 3.81 6.11 3.46
N GLU A 58 4.22 6.22 4.72
CA GLU A 58 3.93 5.21 5.75
C GLU A 58 2.42 5.03 5.96
N LEU A 59 1.71 6.14 6.19
CA LEU A 59 0.26 6.13 6.37
C LEU A 59 -0.47 5.64 5.11
N PHE A 60 0.05 5.97 3.92
CA PHE A 60 -0.50 5.49 2.67
C PHE A 60 -0.37 3.97 2.52
N ILE A 61 0.79 3.40 2.82
CA ILE A 61 0.99 1.93 2.77
C ILE A 61 0.05 1.23 3.75
N GLU A 62 -0.05 1.73 4.98
CA GLU A 62 -0.97 1.20 5.99
C GLU A 62 -2.43 1.27 5.51
N TYR A 63 -2.84 2.41 4.97
CA TYR A 63 -4.18 2.60 4.40
C TYR A 63 -4.44 1.62 3.26
N LEU A 64 -3.52 1.49 2.30
CA LEU A 64 -3.67 0.60 1.16
C LEU A 64 -3.85 -0.84 1.62
N VAL A 65 -2.95 -1.36 2.45
CA VAL A 65 -3.00 -2.75 2.94
C VAL A 65 -4.27 -3.02 3.74
N LYS A 66 -4.70 -2.09 4.61
CA LYS A 66 -5.94 -2.24 5.39
C LYS A 66 -7.18 -2.32 4.50
N ASN A 67 -7.25 -1.52 3.44
CA ASN A 67 -8.40 -1.55 2.54
C ASN A 67 -8.41 -2.79 1.65
N VAL A 68 -7.24 -3.24 1.17
CA VAL A 68 -7.12 -4.52 0.47
C VAL A 68 -7.58 -5.65 1.39
N ALA A 69 -7.07 -5.70 2.63
CA ALA A 69 -7.43 -6.74 3.59
C ALA A 69 -8.93 -6.72 3.95
N LYS A 70 -9.55 -5.53 4.03
CA LYS A 70 -10.99 -5.38 4.25
C LYS A 70 -11.82 -5.97 3.09
N LYS A 71 -11.30 -5.97 1.87
CA LYS A 71 -12.00 -6.49 0.68
C LYS A 71 -11.74 -7.98 0.43
N TYR A 72 -10.49 -8.44 0.55
CA TYR A 72 -10.09 -9.79 0.16
C TYR A 72 -9.76 -10.73 1.34
N GLY A 73 -9.71 -10.21 2.57
CA GLY A 73 -9.38 -10.97 3.78
C GLY A 73 -8.00 -10.63 4.35
N GLU A 74 -7.69 -11.17 5.53
CA GLU A 74 -6.47 -10.80 6.27
C GLU A 74 -5.16 -11.27 5.60
N ASN A 75 -5.23 -12.32 4.77
CA ASN A 75 -4.09 -12.79 3.99
C ASN A 75 -4.09 -12.06 2.64
N VAL A 76 -3.17 -11.10 2.50
CA VAL A 76 -3.03 -10.27 1.31
C VAL A 76 -1.80 -10.71 0.53
N ASP A 77 -2.00 -11.20 -0.69
CA ASP A 77 -0.94 -11.47 -1.66
C ASP A 77 -0.94 -10.38 -2.76
N TYR A 78 -0.04 -10.52 -3.73
CA TYR A 78 0.10 -9.55 -4.83
C TYR A 78 -1.18 -9.42 -5.65
N ASP A 79 -1.88 -10.53 -5.90
CA ASP A 79 -3.03 -10.54 -6.80
C ASP A 79 -4.19 -9.72 -6.22
N GLU A 80 -4.42 -9.77 -4.90
CA GLU A 80 -5.42 -8.93 -4.22
C GLU A 80 -5.05 -7.45 -4.27
N VAL A 81 -3.77 -7.11 -4.08
CA VAL A 81 -3.32 -5.71 -4.16
C VAL A 81 -3.45 -5.19 -5.59
N ALA A 82 -3.03 -5.96 -6.58
CA ALA A 82 -3.12 -5.58 -7.99
C ALA A 82 -4.58 -5.43 -8.41
N GLU A 83 -5.46 -6.36 -8.04
CA GLU A 83 -6.88 -6.26 -8.34
C GLU A 83 -7.51 -5.04 -7.66
N TYR A 84 -7.23 -4.82 -6.36
CA TYR A 84 -7.71 -3.64 -5.64
C TYR A 84 -7.27 -2.34 -6.31
N VAL A 85 -5.98 -2.21 -6.65
CA VAL A 85 -5.46 -1.00 -7.28
C VAL A 85 -6.16 -0.74 -8.62
N GLN A 86 -6.29 -1.77 -9.47
CA GLN A 86 -6.86 -1.64 -10.82
C GLN A 86 -8.37 -1.36 -10.86
N GLU A 87 -9.10 -1.66 -9.77
CA GLU A 87 -10.54 -1.40 -9.67
C GLU A 87 -10.88 -0.03 -9.05
N ASN A 88 -9.91 0.66 -8.45
CA ASN A 88 -10.14 1.94 -7.76
C ASN A 88 -9.53 3.10 -8.55
N ASP A 89 -10.38 3.94 -9.16
CA ASP A 89 -9.95 5.12 -9.93
C ASP A 89 -9.10 6.11 -9.10
N GLU A 90 -9.32 6.19 -7.78
CA GLU A 90 -8.50 7.02 -6.87
C GLU A 90 -7.03 6.58 -6.82
N LEU A 91 -6.74 5.34 -7.25
CA LEU A 91 -5.40 4.75 -7.33
C LEU A 91 -4.89 4.63 -8.78
N GLU A 92 -5.48 5.36 -9.73
CA GLU A 92 -5.08 5.33 -11.15
C GLU A 92 -3.57 5.57 -11.35
N TYR A 93 -2.97 6.44 -10.55
CA TYR A 93 -1.52 6.72 -10.58
C TYR A 93 -0.63 5.51 -10.25
N LEU A 94 -1.22 4.42 -9.73
CA LEU A 94 -0.55 3.16 -9.43
C LEU A 94 -0.81 2.07 -10.47
N HIS A 95 -1.71 2.27 -11.43
CA HIS A 95 -2.11 1.22 -12.38
C HIS A 95 -0.92 0.65 -13.18
N ASP A 96 0.00 1.51 -13.60
CA ASP A 96 1.19 1.09 -14.35
C ASP A 96 2.21 0.33 -13.48
N PHE A 97 2.13 0.47 -12.16
CA PHE A 97 3.04 -0.16 -11.20
C PHE A 97 2.52 -1.48 -10.66
N PHE A 98 1.19 -1.70 -10.69
CA PHE A 98 0.54 -2.91 -10.18
C PHE A 98 -0.30 -3.60 -11.27
N PRO A 99 0.34 -4.12 -12.34
CA PRO A 99 -0.40 -4.85 -13.37
C PRO A 99 -0.93 -6.19 -12.83
N ARG A 100 -2.13 -6.57 -13.27
CA ARG A 100 -2.67 -7.92 -13.03
C ARG A 100 -1.73 -8.96 -13.61
N ARG A 101 -1.43 -10.00 -12.84
CA ARG A 101 -0.68 -11.15 -13.36
C ARG A 101 -1.51 -11.87 -14.41
N LEU A 102 -0.84 -12.30 -15.46
CA LEU A 102 -1.44 -13.10 -16.52
C LEU A 102 -0.52 -14.28 -16.82
N THR A 103 -1.12 -15.40 -17.24
CA THR A 103 -0.34 -16.58 -17.64
C THR A 103 0.40 -16.30 -18.95
N TYR A 104 1.50 -17.01 -19.17
CA TYR A 104 2.27 -16.89 -20.42
C TYR A 104 1.40 -17.15 -21.66
N GLU A 105 0.50 -18.14 -21.58
CA GLU A 105 -0.43 -18.47 -22.66
C GLU A 105 -1.34 -17.29 -23.00
N VAL A 106 -1.93 -16.65 -21.97
CA VAL A 106 -2.78 -15.46 -22.15
C VAL A 106 -1.96 -14.30 -22.74
N ALA A 107 -0.74 -14.09 -22.25
CA ALA A 107 0.17 -13.06 -22.77
C ALA A 107 0.42 -13.26 -24.27
N LEU A 108 0.76 -14.49 -24.65
CA LEU A 108 1.09 -14.84 -26.03
C LEU A 108 -0.12 -14.64 -26.96
N ASN A 109 -1.31 -15.00 -26.50
CA ASN A 109 -2.53 -14.79 -27.28
C ASN A 109 -2.82 -13.29 -27.46
N HIS A 110 -2.64 -12.47 -26.42
CA HIS A 110 -2.80 -11.01 -26.55
C HIS A 110 -1.82 -10.39 -27.55
N VAL A 111 -0.58 -10.88 -27.61
CA VAL A 111 0.41 -10.39 -28.59
C VAL A 111 -0.01 -10.78 -30.01
N LYS A 112 -0.40 -12.03 -30.25
CA LYS A 112 -0.85 -12.52 -31.56
C LYS A 112 -2.11 -11.80 -32.06
N SER A 113 -3.11 -11.62 -31.20
CA SER A 113 -4.35 -10.92 -31.58
C SER A 113 -4.11 -9.46 -31.92
N LYS A 114 -3.18 -8.78 -31.23
CA LYS A 114 -2.78 -7.41 -31.59
C LYS A 114 -2.10 -7.37 -32.95
N GLU A 115 -1.20 -8.32 -33.26
CA GLU A 115 -0.54 -8.40 -34.57
C GLU A 115 -1.53 -8.61 -35.72
N GLU A 116 -2.58 -9.41 -35.50
CA GLU A 116 -3.65 -9.65 -36.48
C GLU A 116 -4.56 -8.42 -36.71
N GLU A 117 -4.75 -7.55 -35.70
CA GLU A 117 -5.51 -6.29 -35.85
C GLU A 117 -4.79 -5.23 -36.70
N PHE A 118 -3.47 -5.34 -36.89
CA PHE A 118 -2.66 -4.41 -37.70
C PHE A 118 -2.45 -4.87 -39.15
N LEU A 119 -3.04 -6.00 -39.56
CA LEU A 119 -2.99 -6.59 -40.90
C LEU A 119 -4.32 -6.40 -41.65
#